data_AF-A0A0F9J1B8-F1
#
_entry.id   AF-A0A0F9J1B8-F1
#
_cell.length_a   1.000
_cell.length_b   1.000
_cell.length_c   1.000
_cell.angle_alpha   90.00
_cell.angle_beta   90.00
_cell.angle_gamma   90.00
#
_symmetry.space_group_name_H-M   'P 1'
#
loop_
_entity.id
_entity.type
_entity.pdbx_description
1 polymer ?
#
loop_
_entity_poly.entity_id
_entity_poly.type
_entity_poly.pdbx_seq_one_letter_code
_entity_poly.pdbx_strand_id
1 'polypeptide(L)'
;DKEWLGLPKQTENKLESLVWYLENSKLQEIPKLIEEIIEIYYEAKKTNFIKMEGITRKLDQLSIKFSKEYGIKKPTIAQSHSARGEPVIYAKAIEEFKMQVDDFLSSISGMNLSEKTKKSLITFLGCLDHPKLVKKTVLYEEMREKYDFAEGQDFQSMSEFDDMLNKCVIKLGAIKDELTTWKSPEERRKELDAAWEKFEVEKELLQEKLKKLEIKEENMKVEREKVETDKSQMDTEREDLKEERETMNVEREKLEIEKDQIEKEKEILKNSQEKFVVENQNLRQEHVKLESKREKMETEKSQIEKEREDLKVERDTMKVEREKMETEKRQIEKEREDLKIERDTMKVEQEKMETMKSQIEKEREILQNAKEKFEVENENLNQKSTRLELELEELKIKQEKLDLEIEKFQIKKENIEAKGEMLDRELAKLKLEGLASVESLKDL
;
A
#
# COMPACT_ATOMS: atom_id res chain seq x y z
N ASP A 1 -68.34 -22.35 25.80
CA ASP A 1 -69.68 -22.64 25.27
C ASP A 1 -70.18 -24.01 25.69
N LYS A 2 -71.46 -24.13 26.05
CA LYS A 2 -72.09 -25.41 26.44
C LYS A 2 -72.37 -26.25 25.17
N GLU A 3 -71.33 -26.89 24.65
CA GLU A 3 -71.38 -27.68 23.40
C GLU A 3 -72.28 -28.93 23.48
N TRP A 4 -72.80 -29.25 24.66
CA TRP A 4 -73.67 -30.41 24.92
C TRP A 4 -75.18 -30.10 24.91
N LEU A 5 -75.58 -28.89 24.51
CA LEU A 5 -76.99 -28.50 24.36
C LEU A 5 -77.60 -29.19 23.12
N GLY A 6 -78.70 -29.93 23.33
CA GLY A 6 -79.38 -30.75 22.32
C GLY A 6 -79.21 -32.27 22.51
N LEU A 7 -78.50 -32.71 23.55
CA LEU A 7 -78.34 -34.13 23.89
C LEU A 7 -79.54 -34.65 24.72
N PRO A 8 -79.68 -35.98 24.92
CA PRO A 8 -80.73 -36.51 25.79
C PRO A 8 -80.72 -35.83 27.16
N LYS A 9 -81.88 -35.42 27.67
CA LYS A 9 -82.02 -34.59 28.88
C LYS A 9 -81.31 -35.16 30.12
N GLN A 10 -81.19 -36.49 30.20
CA GLN A 10 -80.42 -37.16 31.26
C GLN A 10 -78.90 -36.91 31.15
N THR A 11 -78.36 -36.87 29.94
CA THR A 11 -76.95 -36.57 29.64
C THR A 11 -76.65 -35.10 29.91
N GLU A 12 -77.53 -34.20 29.47
CA GLU A 12 -77.42 -32.76 29.77
C GLU A 12 -77.41 -32.52 31.28
N ASN A 13 -78.36 -33.10 32.02
CA ASN A 13 -78.43 -32.96 33.48
C ASN A 13 -77.17 -33.47 34.19
N LYS A 14 -76.53 -34.53 33.69
CA LYS A 14 -75.26 -35.05 34.23
C LYS A 14 -74.11 -34.09 33.94
N LEU A 15 -74.01 -33.55 32.73
CA LEU A 15 -72.97 -32.59 32.37
C LEU A 15 -73.13 -31.26 33.11
N GLU A 16 -74.36 -30.79 33.30
CA GLU A 16 -74.62 -29.62 34.17
C GLU A 16 -74.27 -29.90 35.63
N SER A 17 -74.46 -31.13 36.11
CA SER A 17 -73.99 -31.52 37.44
C SER A 17 -72.47 -31.45 37.55
N LEU A 18 -71.76 -31.86 36.49
CA LEU A 18 -70.30 -31.84 36.44
C LEU A 18 -69.76 -30.42 36.46
N VAL A 19 -70.37 -29.53 35.67
CA VAL A 19 -70.05 -28.10 35.64
C VAL A 19 -70.29 -27.46 37.01
N TRP A 20 -71.41 -27.77 37.67
CA TRP A 20 -71.69 -27.25 39.01
C TRP A 20 -70.61 -27.65 40.04
N TYR A 21 -70.04 -28.85 39.94
CA TYR A 21 -68.92 -29.24 40.79
C TYR A 21 -67.60 -28.53 40.39
N LEU A 22 -67.33 -28.33 39.10
CA LEU A 22 -66.13 -27.63 38.62
C LEU A 22 -66.11 -26.14 38.97
N GLU A 23 -67.29 -25.52 39.06
CA GLU A 23 -67.47 -24.13 39.51
C GLU A 23 -67.41 -24.00 41.04
N ASN A 24 -67.45 -25.11 41.78
CA ASN A 24 -67.35 -25.09 43.23
C ASN A 24 -65.91 -24.79 43.66
N SER A 25 -65.73 -23.72 44.45
CA SER A 25 -64.44 -23.21 44.93
C SER A 25 -63.61 -24.29 45.63
N LYS A 26 -64.27 -25.24 46.30
CA LYS A 26 -63.61 -26.33 47.03
C LYS A 26 -63.08 -27.45 46.14
N LEU A 27 -63.63 -27.61 44.94
CA LEU A 27 -63.05 -28.52 43.95
C LEU A 27 -61.80 -27.91 43.30
N GLN A 28 -61.78 -26.59 43.13
CA GLN A 28 -60.63 -25.84 42.59
C GLN A 28 -59.38 -25.92 43.49
N GLU A 29 -59.55 -26.19 44.78
CA GLU A 29 -58.47 -26.41 45.74
C GLU A 29 -57.79 -27.81 45.58
N ILE A 30 -58.31 -28.72 44.74
CA ILE A 30 -57.77 -30.08 44.54
C ILE A 30 -57.46 -30.33 43.03
N PRO A 31 -56.29 -29.87 42.53
CA PRO A 31 -55.98 -29.87 41.10
C PRO A 31 -56.04 -31.24 40.41
N LYS A 32 -55.55 -32.30 41.09
CA LYS A 32 -55.57 -33.68 40.55
C LYS A 32 -56.98 -34.18 40.24
N LEU A 33 -57.97 -33.75 41.02
CA LEU A 33 -59.35 -34.20 40.85
C LEU A 33 -60.04 -33.49 39.68
N ILE A 34 -59.61 -32.25 39.39
CA ILE A 34 -60.03 -31.48 38.22
C ILE A 34 -59.43 -32.08 36.95
N GLU A 35 -58.14 -32.44 36.97
CA GLU A 35 -57.47 -33.11 35.84
C GLU A 35 -58.20 -34.42 35.48
N GLU A 36 -58.51 -35.28 36.46
CA GLU A 36 -59.28 -36.50 36.22
C GLU A 36 -60.69 -36.22 35.64
N ILE A 37 -61.37 -35.16 36.09
CA ILE A 37 -62.69 -34.78 35.56
C ILE A 37 -62.59 -34.29 34.13
N ILE A 38 -61.56 -33.51 33.80
CA ILE A 38 -61.30 -33.01 32.45
C ILE A 38 -61.00 -34.18 31.51
N GLU A 39 -60.16 -35.14 31.93
CA GLU A 39 -59.86 -36.35 31.15
C GLU A 39 -61.12 -37.16 30.87
N ILE A 40 -61.92 -37.44 31.89
CA ILE A 40 -63.19 -38.18 31.75
C ILE A 40 -64.18 -37.43 30.84
N TYR A 41 -64.21 -36.09 30.90
CA TYR A 41 -65.05 -35.27 30.03
C TYR A 41 -64.61 -35.37 28.57
N TYR A 42 -63.32 -35.26 28.27
CA TYR A 42 -62.82 -35.38 26.90
C TYR A 42 -62.94 -36.81 26.35
N GLU A 43 -62.82 -37.84 27.19
CA GLU A 43 -63.13 -39.22 26.80
C GLU A 43 -64.61 -39.40 26.44
N ALA A 44 -65.52 -38.85 27.25
CA ALA A 44 -66.96 -38.89 26.94
C ALA A 44 -67.26 -38.11 25.65
N LYS A 45 -66.63 -36.94 25.46
CA LYS A 45 -66.77 -36.10 24.25
C LYS A 45 -66.32 -36.83 22.99
N LYS A 46 -65.23 -37.62 23.03
CA LYS A 46 -64.79 -38.44 21.88
C LYS A 46 -65.85 -39.44 21.41
N THR A 47 -66.73 -39.89 22.32
CA THR A 47 -67.84 -40.81 22.01
C THR A 47 -69.16 -40.09 21.78
N ASN A 48 -69.13 -38.77 21.57
CA ASN A 48 -70.31 -37.91 21.46
C ASN A 48 -71.26 -38.06 22.66
N PHE A 49 -70.69 -38.28 23.86
CA PHE A 49 -71.39 -38.49 25.13
C PHE A 49 -72.35 -39.70 25.14
N ILE A 50 -72.08 -40.70 24.30
CA ILE A 50 -72.78 -42.00 24.33
C ILE A 50 -72.32 -42.84 25.53
N LYS A 51 -71.01 -42.82 25.85
CA LYS A 51 -70.44 -43.51 27.02
C LYS A 51 -70.27 -42.55 28.21
N MET A 52 -71.32 -42.45 29.03
CA MET A 52 -71.36 -41.56 30.20
C MET A 52 -70.99 -42.24 31.53
N GLU A 53 -70.54 -43.49 31.52
CA GLU A 53 -70.25 -44.24 32.76
C GLU A 53 -69.14 -43.61 33.60
N GLY A 54 -68.07 -43.11 32.96
CA GLY A 54 -66.98 -42.42 33.66
C GLY A 54 -67.47 -41.15 34.35
N ILE A 55 -68.24 -40.32 33.64
CA ILE A 55 -68.85 -39.09 34.19
C ILE A 55 -69.82 -39.43 35.32
N THR A 56 -70.65 -40.46 35.14
CA THR A 56 -71.65 -40.86 36.14
C THR A 56 -70.97 -41.36 37.43
N ARG A 57 -69.98 -42.25 37.31
CA ARG A 57 -69.21 -42.74 38.48
C ARG A 57 -68.47 -41.59 39.17
N LYS A 58 -67.89 -40.66 38.41
CA LYS A 58 -67.18 -39.52 39.00
C LYS A 58 -68.13 -38.56 39.71
N LEU A 59 -69.31 -38.32 39.17
CA LEU A 59 -70.36 -37.54 39.83
C LEU A 59 -70.86 -38.20 41.12
N ASP A 60 -71.00 -39.52 41.15
CA ASP A 60 -71.36 -40.24 42.39
C ASP A 60 -70.24 -40.15 43.43
N GLN A 61 -68.97 -40.29 43.02
CA GLN A 61 -67.82 -40.08 43.91
C GLN A 61 -67.77 -38.65 44.46
N LEU A 62 -68.00 -37.64 43.61
CA LEU A 62 -68.05 -36.23 44.02
C LEU A 62 -69.21 -35.98 44.96
N SER A 63 -70.39 -36.51 44.65
CA SER A 63 -71.57 -36.42 45.52
C SER A 63 -71.31 -37.00 46.90
N ILE A 64 -70.70 -38.18 46.98
CA ILE A 64 -70.36 -38.83 48.25
C ILE A 64 -69.29 -38.03 49.00
N LYS A 65 -68.22 -37.63 48.32
CA LYS A 65 -67.07 -36.95 48.94
C LYS A 65 -67.47 -35.56 49.47
N PHE A 66 -68.18 -34.77 48.67
CA PHE A 66 -68.65 -33.43 49.07
C PHE A 66 -69.84 -33.46 50.04
N SER A 67 -70.68 -34.51 50.01
CA SER A 67 -71.73 -34.70 51.03
C SER A 67 -71.14 -35.07 52.40
N LYS A 68 -70.03 -35.81 52.46
CA LYS A 68 -69.43 -36.31 53.72
C LYS A 68 -68.43 -35.34 54.35
N GLU A 69 -67.65 -34.61 53.54
CA GLU A 69 -66.61 -33.69 54.02
C GLU A 69 -67.08 -32.23 54.19
N TYR A 70 -68.12 -31.79 53.45
CA TYR A 70 -68.49 -30.37 53.39
C TYR A 70 -69.99 -30.08 53.58
N GLY A 71 -70.83 -31.11 53.80
CA GLY A 71 -72.28 -30.94 54.04
C GLY A 71 -73.06 -30.44 52.83
N ILE A 72 -72.50 -30.54 51.63
CA ILE A 72 -73.09 -29.98 50.40
C ILE A 72 -73.98 -31.05 49.75
N LYS A 73 -75.31 -30.83 49.78
CA LYS A 73 -76.28 -31.66 49.06
C LYS A 73 -76.90 -30.89 47.90
N LYS A 74 -76.87 -31.47 46.69
CA LYS A 74 -77.53 -30.95 45.50
C LYS A 74 -79.07 -31.02 45.67
N PRO A 75 -79.86 -30.04 45.21
CA PRO A 75 -81.32 -30.14 45.28
C PRO A 75 -81.83 -31.21 44.31
N THR A 76 -82.61 -32.16 44.84
CA THR A 76 -83.36 -33.15 44.07
C THR A 76 -84.69 -32.52 43.64
N ILE A 77 -84.96 -32.51 42.33
CA ILE A 77 -86.23 -32.07 41.77
C ILE A 77 -87.27 -33.16 42.05
N ALA A 78 -88.09 -32.96 43.07
CA ALA A 78 -89.50 -33.38 43.12
C ALA A 78 -90.17 -32.88 44.42
N GLN A 79 -91.28 -32.18 44.22
CA GLN A 79 -92.52 -32.21 45.01
C GLN A 79 -92.47 -32.32 46.54
N SER A 80 -93.11 -31.31 47.15
CA SER A 80 -93.94 -31.34 48.36
C SER A 80 -93.45 -30.54 49.57
N HIS A 81 -94.12 -29.39 49.73
CA HIS A 81 -94.76 -28.86 50.93
C HIS A 81 -94.11 -29.16 52.29
N SER A 82 -93.49 -28.13 52.88
CA SER A 82 -93.63 -27.89 54.32
C SER A 82 -93.44 -26.41 54.67
N ALA A 83 -94.48 -25.81 55.23
CA ALA A 83 -94.48 -24.67 56.16
C ALA A 83 -94.11 -23.23 55.69
N ARG A 84 -94.26 -22.87 54.40
CA ARG A 84 -94.36 -21.46 53.94
C ARG A 84 -95.42 -21.21 52.84
N GLY A 85 -96.46 -22.06 52.79
CA GLY A 85 -97.45 -22.08 51.70
C GLY A 85 -98.91 -21.84 52.08
N GLU A 86 -99.31 -21.95 53.34
CA GLU A 86 -100.72 -21.75 53.74
C GLU A 86 -101.23 -20.32 53.48
N PRO A 87 -100.53 -19.23 53.85
CA PRO A 87 -101.04 -17.87 53.61
C PRO A 87 -101.06 -17.47 52.13
N VAL A 88 -100.15 -18.02 51.31
CA VAL A 88 -100.02 -17.68 49.88
C VAL A 88 -101.11 -18.38 49.06
N ILE A 89 -101.50 -19.60 49.44
CA ILE A 89 -102.63 -20.32 48.84
C ILE A 89 -103.94 -19.62 49.16
N TYR A 90 -104.19 -19.22 50.42
CA TYR A 90 -105.40 -18.45 50.75
C TYR A 90 -105.36 -17.03 50.19
N ALA A 91 -104.21 -16.37 50.05
CA ALA A 91 -104.13 -15.07 49.39
C ALA A 91 -104.59 -15.15 47.92
N LYS A 92 -104.11 -16.18 47.20
CA LYS A 92 -104.55 -16.43 45.82
C LYS A 92 -106.01 -16.88 45.74
N ALA A 93 -106.46 -17.76 46.65
CA ALA A 93 -107.85 -18.21 46.70
C ALA A 93 -108.82 -17.08 47.07
N ILE A 94 -108.42 -16.14 47.94
CA ILE A 94 -109.18 -14.93 48.26
C ILE A 94 -109.27 -14.02 47.04
N GLU A 95 -108.19 -13.83 46.26
CA GLU A 95 -108.26 -13.06 45.01
C GLU A 95 -109.16 -13.72 43.96
N GLU A 96 -109.08 -15.04 43.78
CA GLU A 96 -109.98 -15.78 42.89
C GLU A 96 -111.44 -15.70 43.37
N PHE A 97 -111.69 -15.76 44.69
CA PHE A 97 -113.03 -15.66 45.24
C PHE A 97 -113.60 -14.23 45.11
N LYS A 98 -112.78 -13.19 45.26
CA LYS A 98 -113.18 -11.81 44.97
C LYS A 98 -113.59 -11.65 43.52
N MET A 99 -112.78 -12.15 42.59
CA MET A 99 -113.13 -12.13 41.17
C MET A 99 -114.44 -12.87 40.91
N GLN A 100 -114.66 -14.04 41.53
CA GLN A 100 -115.92 -14.78 41.38
C GLN A 100 -117.14 -13.96 41.86
N VAL A 101 -117.04 -13.29 43.01
CA VAL A 101 -118.13 -12.47 43.56
C VAL A 101 -118.34 -11.19 42.73
N ASP A 102 -117.26 -10.56 42.25
CA ASP A 102 -117.31 -9.35 41.42
C ASP A 102 -117.86 -9.64 40.01
N ASP A 103 -117.45 -10.76 39.41
CA ASP A 103 -118.02 -11.29 38.16
C ASP A 103 -119.50 -11.65 38.34
N PHE A 104 -119.88 -12.27 39.47
CA PHE A 104 -121.28 -12.56 39.77
C PHE A 104 -122.11 -11.28 39.91
N LEU A 105 -121.63 -10.26 40.63
CA LEU A 105 -122.29 -8.95 40.73
C LEU A 105 -122.39 -8.23 39.38
N SER A 106 -121.40 -8.43 38.50
CA SER A 106 -121.39 -7.89 37.13
C SER A 106 -122.25 -8.70 36.15
N SER A 107 -122.67 -9.92 36.52
CA SER A 107 -123.53 -10.77 35.71
C SER A 107 -124.99 -10.32 35.70
N ILE A 108 -125.76 -10.76 34.69
CA ILE A 108 -127.20 -10.46 34.57
C ILE A 108 -127.98 -10.93 35.81
N SER A 109 -127.57 -12.04 36.44
CA SER A 109 -128.18 -12.54 37.68
C SER A 109 -127.88 -11.64 38.87
N GLY A 110 -126.64 -11.16 39.01
CA GLY A 110 -126.25 -10.21 40.06
C GLY A 110 -126.92 -8.85 39.92
N MET A 111 -127.10 -8.37 38.68
CA MET A 111 -127.81 -7.12 38.40
C MET A 111 -129.30 -7.17 38.77
N ASN A 112 -129.93 -8.35 38.79
CA ASN A 112 -131.35 -8.54 39.14
C ASN A 112 -131.61 -8.79 40.63
N LEU A 113 -130.57 -8.84 41.48
CA LEU A 113 -130.71 -8.98 42.93
C LEU A 113 -131.32 -7.74 43.57
N SER A 114 -131.98 -7.92 44.72
CA SER A 114 -132.50 -6.80 45.52
C SER A 114 -131.35 -5.88 45.97
N GLU A 115 -131.60 -4.57 46.08
CA GLU A 115 -130.61 -3.60 46.57
C GLU A 115 -130.04 -3.97 47.95
N LYS A 116 -130.85 -4.61 48.81
CA LYS A 116 -130.40 -5.11 50.11
C LYS A 116 -129.38 -6.24 49.96
N THR A 117 -129.64 -7.19 49.05
CA THR A 117 -128.75 -8.31 48.74
C THR A 117 -127.44 -7.81 48.14
N LYS A 118 -127.50 -6.88 47.18
CA LYS A 118 -126.32 -6.25 46.56
C LYS A 118 -125.44 -5.55 47.60
N LYS A 119 -126.02 -4.75 48.49
CA LYS A 119 -125.26 -4.09 49.58
C LYS A 119 -124.56 -5.08 50.50
N SER A 120 -125.20 -6.21 50.78
CA SER A 120 -124.64 -7.26 51.63
C SER A 120 -123.48 -7.98 50.92
N LEU A 121 -123.60 -8.26 49.62
CA LEU A 121 -122.51 -8.79 48.79
C LEU A 121 -121.34 -7.80 48.59
N ILE A 122 -121.62 -6.50 48.47
CA ILE A 122 -120.56 -5.47 48.46
C ILE A 122 -119.85 -5.41 49.82
N THR A 123 -120.60 -5.54 50.93
CA THR A 123 -120.02 -5.63 52.27
C THR A 123 -119.18 -6.90 52.43
N PHE A 124 -119.62 -8.00 51.81
CA PHE A 124 -118.86 -9.26 51.73
C PHE A 124 -117.54 -9.09 50.98
N LEU A 125 -117.56 -8.45 49.81
CA LEU A 125 -116.34 -8.10 49.05
C LEU A 125 -115.40 -7.25 49.91
N GLY A 126 -115.92 -6.27 50.63
CA GLY A 126 -115.14 -5.48 51.59
C GLY A 126 -114.49 -6.35 52.67
N CYS A 127 -115.20 -7.36 53.18
CA CYS A 127 -114.62 -8.30 54.13
C CYS A 127 -113.54 -9.20 53.50
N LEU A 128 -113.72 -9.63 52.24
CA LEU A 128 -112.70 -10.37 51.48
C LEU A 128 -111.44 -9.53 51.24
N ASP A 129 -111.59 -8.21 51.08
CA ASP A 129 -110.48 -7.25 50.95
C ASP A 129 -109.70 -7.01 52.24
N HIS A 130 -110.19 -7.46 53.40
CA HIS A 130 -109.51 -7.18 54.64
C HIS A 130 -108.14 -7.90 54.72
N PRO A 131 -107.01 -7.19 54.94
CA PRO A 131 -105.66 -7.78 54.99
C PRO A 131 -105.44 -8.81 56.13
N LYS A 132 -106.38 -8.92 57.09
CA LYS A 132 -106.33 -9.89 58.19
C LYS A 132 -106.99 -11.22 57.82
N LEU A 133 -107.80 -11.27 56.75
CA LEU A 133 -108.50 -12.49 56.32
C LEU A 133 -107.53 -13.58 55.87
N VAL A 134 -106.44 -13.20 55.18
CA VAL A 134 -105.36 -14.12 54.74
C VAL A 134 -104.75 -14.91 55.93
N LYS A 135 -104.85 -14.38 57.16
CA LYS A 135 -104.36 -15.02 58.39
C LYS A 135 -105.45 -15.75 59.19
N LYS A 136 -106.72 -15.66 58.78
CA LYS A 136 -107.89 -16.27 59.45
C LYS A 136 -108.58 -17.27 58.51
N THR A 137 -107.86 -18.34 58.17
CA THR A 137 -108.26 -19.37 57.18
C THR A 137 -109.63 -20.01 57.48
N VAL A 138 -109.92 -20.29 58.75
CA VAL A 138 -111.22 -20.82 59.20
C VAL A 138 -112.37 -19.86 58.92
N LEU A 139 -112.13 -18.54 59.04
CA LEU A 139 -113.15 -17.52 58.74
C LEU A 139 -113.41 -17.43 57.24
N TYR A 140 -112.36 -17.57 56.42
CA TYR A 140 -112.51 -17.61 54.96
C TYR A 140 -113.30 -18.84 54.49
N GLU A 141 -113.05 -20.01 55.07
CA GLU A 141 -113.81 -21.22 54.75
C GLU A 141 -115.28 -21.11 55.17
N GLU A 142 -115.56 -20.60 56.37
CA GLU A 142 -116.93 -20.30 56.86
C GLU A 142 -117.64 -19.30 55.91
N MET A 143 -116.93 -18.28 55.44
CA MET A 143 -117.43 -17.30 54.47
C MET A 143 -117.74 -17.92 53.12
N ARG A 144 -116.86 -18.79 52.61
CA ARG A 144 -117.02 -19.45 51.32
C ARG A 144 -118.18 -20.44 51.34
N GLU A 145 -118.26 -21.28 52.37
CA GLU A 145 -119.35 -22.24 52.54
C GLU A 145 -120.72 -21.54 52.65
N LYS A 146 -120.80 -20.43 53.39
CA LYS A 146 -122.04 -19.65 53.50
C LYS A 146 -122.39 -18.89 52.23
N TYR A 147 -121.40 -18.44 51.45
CA TYR A 147 -121.63 -17.86 50.12
C TYR A 147 -122.13 -18.92 49.15
N ASP A 148 -121.48 -20.08 49.05
CA ASP A 148 -121.87 -21.16 48.15
C ASP A 148 -123.29 -21.67 48.49
N PHE A 149 -123.64 -21.72 49.79
CA PHE A 149 -125.00 -22.05 50.23
C PHE A 149 -126.03 -20.97 49.82
N ALA A 150 -125.69 -19.69 49.95
CA ALA A 150 -126.58 -18.59 49.57
C ALA A 150 -126.74 -18.48 48.04
N GLU A 151 -125.66 -18.69 47.29
CA GLU A 151 -125.66 -18.77 45.82
C GLU A 151 -126.52 -19.94 45.34
N GLY A 152 -126.43 -21.11 45.98
CA GLY A 152 -127.29 -22.26 45.69
C GLY A 152 -128.78 -22.07 45.98
N GLN A 153 -129.17 -21.04 46.76
CA GLN A 153 -130.56 -20.65 47.00
C GLN A 153 -130.96 -19.36 46.27
N ASP A 154 -130.20 -18.93 45.24
CA ASP A 154 -130.40 -17.67 44.52
C ASP A 154 -130.52 -16.45 45.45
N PHE A 155 -129.88 -16.50 46.62
CA PHE A 155 -129.95 -15.48 47.66
C PHE A 155 -131.39 -15.13 48.11
N GLN A 156 -132.33 -16.09 48.01
CA GLN A 156 -133.75 -15.90 48.39
C GLN A 156 -133.98 -15.75 49.91
N SER A 157 -133.07 -16.27 50.75
CA SER A 157 -133.06 -16.05 52.21
C SER A 157 -131.68 -15.58 52.68
N MET A 158 -131.54 -14.27 52.94
CA MET A 158 -130.28 -13.63 53.34
C MET A 158 -130.04 -13.60 54.86
N SER A 159 -130.96 -14.12 55.67
CA SER A 159 -130.89 -13.98 57.14
C SER A 159 -129.63 -14.62 57.74
N GLU A 160 -129.29 -15.84 57.36
CA GLU A 160 -128.06 -16.51 57.82
C GLU A 160 -126.78 -15.90 57.25
N PHE A 161 -126.83 -15.38 56.01
CA PHE A 161 -125.68 -14.75 55.35
C PHE A 161 -125.38 -13.37 55.96
N ASP A 162 -126.41 -12.57 56.22
CA ASP A 162 -126.30 -11.27 56.90
C ASP A 162 -125.79 -11.44 58.35
N ASP A 163 -126.21 -12.48 59.06
CA ASP A 163 -125.69 -12.82 60.40
C ASP A 163 -124.21 -13.24 60.36
N MET A 164 -123.81 -14.02 59.34
CA MET A 164 -122.41 -14.35 59.09
C MET A 164 -121.60 -13.10 58.75
N LEU A 165 -122.11 -12.20 57.92
CA LEU A 165 -121.47 -10.93 57.57
C LEU A 165 -121.27 -10.04 58.80
N ASN A 166 -122.29 -9.90 59.64
CA ASN A 166 -122.18 -9.17 60.89
C ASN A 166 -121.09 -9.78 61.80
N LYS A 167 -121.03 -11.11 61.91
CA LYS A 167 -119.93 -11.80 62.62
C LYS A 167 -118.57 -11.55 61.97
N CYS A 168 -118.50 -11.51 60.65
CA CYS A 168 -117.25 -11.27 59.92
C CYS A 168 -116.75 -9.84 60.08
N VAL A 169 -117.62 -8.84 59.99
CA VAL A 169 -117.29 -7.44 60.27
C VAL A 169 -116.78 -7.27 61.71
N ILE A 170 -117.38 -7.97 62.68
CA ILE A 170 -116.91 -7.99 64.08
C ILE A 170 -115.55 -8.71 64.20
N LYS A 171 -115.40 -9.89 63.59
CA LYS A 171 -114.17 -10.71 63.69
C LYS A 171 -113.00 -10.09 62.92
N LEU A 172 -113.23 -9.36 61.84
CA LEU A 172 -112.18 -8.72 61.02
C LEU A 172 -111.80 -7.33 61.57
N GLY A 173 -112.71 -6.69 62.32
CA GLY A 173 -112.54 -5.33 62.84
C GLY A 173 -113.07 -4.32 61.83
N ALA A 174 -113.66 -3.22 62.31
CA ALA A 174 -114.34 -2.24 61.48
C ALA A 174 -113.45 -1.71 60.34
N ILE A 175 -113.80 -2.06 59.10
CA ILE A 175 -113.24 -1.50 57.87
C ILE A 175 -113.84 -0.11 57.72
N LYS A 176 -113.20 0.92 58.28
CA LYS A 176 -113.75 2.27 58.18
C LYS A 176 -112.80 3.41 57.84
N ASP A 177 -111.47 3.20 57.80
CA ASP A 177 -110.54 4.34 57.73
C ASP A 177 -109.49 4.33 56.59
N GLU A 178 -109.68 3.56 55.51
CA GLU A 178 -108.81 3.66 54.30
C GLU A 178 -109.57 3.97 52.99
N LEU A 179 -110.84 4.37 53.07
CA LEU A 179 -111.65 4.76 51.91
C LEU A 179 -111.73 6.30 51.69
N THR A 180 -110.95 7.09 52.44
CA THR A 180 -111.01 8.57 52.41
C THR A 180 -109.80 9.26 51.75
N THR A 181 -108.84 8.50 51.18
CA THR A 181 -107.72 9.03 50.36
C THR A 181 -107.79 8.57 48.91
N TRP A 182 -109.00 8.34 48.38
CA TRP A 182 -109.24 8.05 46.98
C TRP A 182 -109.30 9.37 46.20
N LYS A 183 -108.18 9.75 45.56
CA LYS A 183 -108.12 10.88 44.62
C LYS A 183 -108.89 10.55 43.33
N SER A 184 -109.56 11.55 42.75
CA SER A 184 -110.38 11.40 41.53
C SER A 184 -109.58 10.76 40.38
N PRO A 185 -110.18 9.87 39.55
CA PRO A 185 -109.53 9.29 38.37
C PRO A 185 -108.88 10.30 37.40
N GLU A 186 -109.34 11.55 37.41
CA GLU A 186 -108.77 12.64 36.60
C GLU A 186 -107.42 13.16 37.13
N GLU A 187 -107.23 13.19 38.46
CA GLU A 187 -105.98 13.64 39.08
C GLU A 187 -104.85 12.63 38.87
N ARG A 188 -105.17 11.33 38.92
CA ARG A 188 -104.22 10.26 38.56
C ARG A 188 -103.80 10.29 37.09
N ARG A 189 -104.72 10.63 36.16
CA ARG A 189 -104.37 10.80 34.74
C ARG A 189 -103.41 11.97 34.53
N LYS A 190 -103.67 13.12 35.17
CA LYS A 190 -102.76 14.28 35.10
C LYS A 190 -101.36 13.99 35.66
N GLU A 191 -101.27 13.25 36.77
CA GLU A 191 -99.97 12.81 37.31
C GLU A 191 -99.26 11.83 36.38
N LEU A 192 -99.99 10.92 35.74
CA LEU A 192 -99.45 9.97 34.76
C LEU A 192 -98.95 10.70 33.49
N ASP A 193 -99.73 11.65 32.97
CA ASP A 193 -99.36 12.46 31.80
C ASP A 193 -98.11 13.29 32.10
N ALA A 194 -98.01 13.89 33.30
CA ALA A 194 -96.82 14.62 33.73
C ALA A 194 -95.59 13.72 33.89
N ALA A 195 -95.77 12.49 34.39
CA ALA A 195 -94.69 11.50 34.47
C ALA A 195 -94.25 11.02 33.08
N TRP A 196 -95.20 10.86 32.15
CA TRP A 196 -94.95 10.44 30.78
C TRP A 196 -94.21 11.53 29.98
N GLU A 197 -94.60 12.79 30.11
CA GLU A 197 -93.87 13.93 29.55
C GLU A 197 -92.43 14.01 30.09
N LYS A 198 -92.25 13.83 31.41
CA LYS A 198 -90.91 13.79 32.01
C LYS A 198 -90.07 12.63 31.48
N PHE A 199 -90.68 11.46 31.29
CA PHE A 199 -90.04 10.29 30.70
C PHE A 199 -89.67 10.52 29.23
N GLU A 200 -90.52 11.17 28.44
CA GLU A 200 -90.25 11.47 27.03
C GLU A 200 -89.08 12.47 26.90
N VAL A 201 -89.03 13.49 27.75
CA VAL A 201 -87.87 14.40 27.84
C VAL A 201 -86.58 13.66 28.22
N GLU A 202 -86.65 12.73 29.17
CA GLU A 202 -85.49 11.91 29.58
C GLU A 202 -85.03 10.96 28.46
N LYS A 203 -85.98 10.36 27.74
CA LYS A 203 -85.72 9.52 26.57
C LYS A 203 -85.06 10.30 25.45
N GLU A 204 -85.54 11.50 25.12
CA GLU A 204 -84.92 12.39 24.13
C GLU A 204 -83.48 12.77 24.55
N LEU A 205 -83.26 13.11 25.83
CA LEU A 205 -81.93 13.39 26.36
C LEU A 205 -80.98 12.18 26.26
N LEU A 206 -81.48 10.97 26.53
CA LEU A 206 -80.72 9.74 26.39
C LEU A 206 -80.39 9.45 24.92
N GLN A 207 -81.34 9.67 24.00
CA GLN A 207 -81.09 9.56 22.57
C GLN A 207 -80.03 10.55 22.09
N GLU A 208 -80.04 11.79 22.57
CA GLU A 208 -79.02 12.77 22.22
C GLU A 208 -77.64 12.39 22.78
N LYS A 209 -77.58 11.87 24.01
CA LYS A 209 -76.34 11.32 24.58
C LYS A 209 -75.82 10.13 23.78
N LEU A 210 -76.70 9.25 23.31
CA LEU A 210 -76.35 8.08 22.52
C LEU A 210 -75.78 8.50 21.17
N LYS A 211 -76.43 9.44 20.46
CA LYS A 211 -75.89 10.05 19.22
C LYS A 211 -74.52 10.70 19.44
N LYS A 212 -74.33 11.42 20.55
CA LYS A 212 -73.02 12.03 20.90
C LYS A 212 -71.94 10.98 21.17
N LEU A 213 -72.31 9.86 21.78
CA LEU A 213 -71.38 8.75 22.01
C LEU A 213 -71.02 8.02 20.70
N GLU A 214 -72.00 7.78 19.82
CA GLU A 214 -71.75 7.20 18.49
C GLU A 214 -70.78 8.07 17.67
N ILE A 215 -71.00 9.39 17.64
CA ILE A 215 -70.07 10.32 16.96
C ILE A 215 -68.68 10.27 17.58
N LYS A 216 -68.59 10.18 18.92
CA LYS A 216 -67.30 10.08 19.62
C LYS A 216 -66.59 8.75 19.33
N GLU A 217 -67.34 7.66 19.25
CA GLU A 217 -66.81 6.34 18.89
C GLU A 217 -66.27 6.33 17.46
N GLU A 218 -67.03 6.88 16.50
CA GLU A 218 -66.59 6.99 15.12
C GLU A 218 -65.35 7.90 14.99
N ASN A 219 -65.31 9.04 15.69
CA ASN A 219 -64.13 9.90 15.72
C ASN A 219 -62.90 9.18 16.32
N MET A 220 -63.08 8.41 17.40
CA MET A 220 -61.98 7.61 17.97
C MET A 220 -61.52 6.50 17.03
N LYS A 221 -62.42 5.92 16.22
CA LYS A 221 -62.08 4.92 15.22
C LYS A 221 -61.23 5.54 14.11
N VAL A 222 -61.64 6.70 13.59
CA VAL A 222 -60.87 7.46 12.59
C VAL A 222 -59.50 7.86 13.13
N GLU A 223 -59.41 8.33 14.38
CA GLU A 223 -58.12 8.63 15.01
C GLU A 223 -57.22 7.40 15.13
N ARG A 224 -57.77 6.23 15.48
CA ARG A 224 -57.00 4.97 15.53
C ARG A 224 -56.50 4.56 14.15
N GLU A 225 -57.35 4.63 13.13
CA GLU A 225 -56.96 4.32 11.74
C GLU A 225 -55.86 5.27 11.24
N LYS A 226 -55.94 6.56 11.60
CA LYS A 226 -54.89 7.52 11.30
C LYS A 226 -53.58 7.18 12.02
N VAL A 227 -53.62 6.88 13.32
CA VAL A 227 -52.43 6.49 14.08
C VAL A 227 -51.80 5.21 13.54
N GLU A 228 -52.59 4.23 13.12
CA GLU A 228 -52.05 2.99 12.52
C GLU A 228 -51.40 3.27 11.15
N THR A 229 -51.97 4.20 10.38
CA THR A 229 -51.39 4.66 9.10
C THR A 229 -50.08 5.39 9.34
N ASP A 230 -50.04 6.35 10.27
CA ASP A 230 -48.84 7.10 10.63
C ASP A 230 -47.74 6.16 11.15
N LYS A 231 -48.11 5.16 11.98
CA LYS A 231 -47.17 4.14 12.46
C LYS A 231 -46.60 3.31 11.32
N SER A 232 -47.44 2.87 10.38
CA SER A 232 -47.00 2.12 9.20
C SER A 232 -46.04 2.95 8.34
N GLN A 233 -46.31 4.25 8.17
CA GLN A 233 -45.41 5.17 7.47
C GLN A 233 -44.07 5.33 8.20
N MET A 234 -44.08 5.50 9.52
CA MET A 234 -42.85 5.57 10.32
C MET A 234 -42.03 4.28 10.26
N ASP A 235 -42.68 3.12 10.23
CA ASP A 235 -42.01 1.83 10.06
C ASP A 235 -41.34 1.73 8.69
N THR A 236 -42.01 2.19 7.61
CA THR A 236 -41.38 2.25 6.27
C THR A 236 -40.21 3.23 6.20
N GLU A 237 -40.35 4.44 6.74
CA GLU A 237 -39.25 5.42 6.78
C GLU A 237 -38.04 4.88 7.58
N ARG A 238 -38.30 4.11 8.63
CA ARG A 238 -37.25 3.49 9.43
C ARG A 238 -36.52 2.39 8.67
N GLU A 239 -37.22 1.61 7.84
CA GLU A 239 -36.60 0.63 6.96
C GLU A 239 -35.76 1.31 5.88
N ASP A 240 -36.29 2.34 5.22
CA ASP A 240 -35.57 3.11 4.20
C ASP A 240 -34.28 3.74 4.76
N LEU A 241 -34.35 4.37 5.95
CA LEU A 241 -33.18 4.93 6.64
C LEU A 241 -32.15 3.86 7.04
N LYS A 242 -32.60 2.64 7.30
CA LYS A 242 -31.70 1.52 7.61
C LYS A 242 -30.97 1.07 6.36
N GLU A 243 -31.67 0.95 5.22
CA GLU A 243 -31.05 0.65 3.94
C GLU A 243 -30.06 1.74 3.52
N GLU A 244 -30.41 3.02 3.65
CA GLU A 244 -29.50 4.13 3.34
C GLU A 244 -28.24 4.12 4.24
N ARG A 245 -28.38 3.76 5.51
CA ARG A 245 -27.22 3.59 6.41
C ARG A 245 -26.33 2.44 5.96
N GLU A 246 -26.92 1.32 5.54
CA GLU A 246 -26.17 0.15 5.05
C GLU A 246 -25.42 0.49 3.75
N THR A 247 -26.05 1.20 2.80
CA THR A 247 -25.39 1.65 1.57
C THR A 247 -24.25 2.64 1.86
N MET A 248 -24.46 3.61 2.74
CA MET A 248 -23.41 4.56 3.16
C MET A 248 -22.23 3.86 3.83
N ASN A 249 -22.47 2.82 4.64
CA ASN A 249 -21.39 2.04 5.26
C ASN A 249 -20.57 1.31 4.19
N VAL A 250 -21.21 0.70 3.19
CA VAL A 250 -20.52 0.03 2.08
C VAL A 250 -19.70 1.03 1.25
N GLU A 251 -20.22 2.23 0.98
CA GLU A 251 -19.46 3.29 0.29
C GLU A 251 -18.25 3.74 1.12
N ARG A 252 -18.42 3.90 2.43
CA ARG A 252 -17.33 4.27 3.33
C ARG A 252 -16.22 3.21 3.33
N GLU A 253 -16.57 1.92 3.36
CA GLU A 253 -15.60 0.83 3.26
C GLU A 253 -14.85 0.85 1.92
N LYS A 254 -15.55 1.10 0.81
CA LYS A 254 -14.91 1.25 -0.51
C LYS A 254 -13.94 2.42 -0.55
N LEU A 255 -14.31 3.56 0.02
CA LEU A 255 -13.44 4.74 0.08
C LEU A 255 -12.20 4.50 0.95
N GLU A 256 -12.31 3.75 2.05
CA GLU A 256 -11.14 3.40 2.87
C GLU A 256 -10.18 2.48 2.10
N ILE A 257 -10.72 1.50 1.35
CA ILE A 257 -9.90 0.63 0.47
C ILE A 257 -9.20 1.45 -0.61
N GLU A 258 -9.90 2.39 -1.25
CA GLU A 258 -9.32 3.25 -2.28
C GLU A 258 -8.23 4.16 -1.70
N LYS A 259 -8.45 4.72 -0.52
CA LYS A 259 -7.46 5.51 0.21
C LYS A 259 -6.20 4.70 0.53
N ASP A 260 -6.35 3.47 1.04
CA ASP A 260 -5.23 2.57 1.32
C ASP A 260 -4.45 2.22 0.03
N GLN A 261 -5.16 2.05 -1.09
CA GLN A 261 -4.55 1.79 -2.40
C GLN A 261 -3.75 3.00 -2.90
N ILE A 262 -4.32 4.21 -2.80
CA ILE A 262 -3.64 5.46 -3.16
C ILE A 262 -2.38 5.68 -2.29
N GLU A 263 -2.45 5.35 -0.99
CA GLU A 263 -1.30 5.48 -0.09
C GLU A 263 -0.16 4.52 -0.47
N LYS A 264 -0.49 3.27 -0.83
CA LYS A 264 0.49 2.31 -1.38
C LYS A 264 1.11 2.80 -2.70
N GLU A 265 0.29 3.31 -3.62
CA GLU A 265 0.78 3.84 -4.90
C GLU A 265 1.70 5.04 -4.70
N LYS A 266 1.36 5.93 -3.76
CA LYS A 266 2.21 7.06 -3.38
C LYS A 266 3.55 6.62 -2.81
N GLU A 267 3.57 5.57 -1.97
CA GLU A 267 4.81 4.99 -1.45
C GLU A 267 5.66 4.36 -2.56
N ILE A 268 5.05 3.60 -3.47
CA ILE A 268 5.73 3.05 -4.65
C ILE A 268 6.33 4.16 -5.51
N LEU A 269 5.57 5.22 -5.77
CA LEU A 269 6.02 6.35 -6.59
C LEU A 269 7.21 7.06 -5.93
N LYS A 270 7.14 7.31 -4.62
CA LYS A 270 8.24 7.90 -3.83
C LYS A 270 9.49 7.04 -3.89
N ASN A 271 9.37 5.72 -3.69
CA ASN A 271 10.49 4.80 -3.80
C ASN A 271 11.08 4.78 -5.22
N SER A 272 10.24 4.89 -6.26
CA SER A 272 10.72 4.99 -7.64
C SER A 272 11.48 6.30 -7.88
N GLN A 273 10.98 7.42 -7.36
CA GLN A 273 11.62 8.72 -7.46
C GLN A 273 12.99 8.72 -6.77
N GLU A 274 13.09 8.14 -5.57
CA GLU A 274 14.37 8.00 -4.86
C GLU A 274 15.38 7.17 -5.66
N LYS A 275 14.95 6.05 -6.26
CA LYS A 275 15.80 5.24 -7.16
C LYS A 275 16.28 6.04 -8.38
N PHE A 276 15.38 6.79 -9.03
CA PHE A 276 15.75 7.64 -10.17
C PHE A 276 16.74 8.73 -9.78
N VAL A 277 16.61 9.34 -8.60
CA VAL A 277 17.56 10.35 -8.11
C VAL A 277 18.95 9.73 -7.93
N VAL A 278 19.03 8.55 -7.31
CA VAL A 278 20.31 7.83 -7.13
C VAL A 278 20.94 7.44 -8.47
N GLU A 279 20.14 6.91 -9.41
CA GLU A 279 20.62 6.55 -10.75
C GLU A 279 21.16 7.79 -11.51
N ASN A 280 20.44 8.91 -11.44
CA ASN A 280 20.87 10.16 -12.08
C ASN A 280 22.15 10.72 -11.45
N GLN A 281 22.30 10.61 -10.12
CA GLN A 281 23.55 10.97 -9.44
C GLN A 281 24.72 10.07 -9.89
N ASN A 282 24.50 8.77 -10.03
CA ASN A 282 25.53 7.84 -10.52
C ASN A 282 25.93 8.15 -11.97
N LEU A 283 24.96 8.41 -12.85
CA LEU A 283 25.22 8.81 -14.23
C LEU A 283 26.01 10.12 -14.33
N ARG A 284 25.69 11.11 -13.47
CA ARG A 284 26.47 12.36 -13.39
C ARG A 284 27.92 12.10 -12.97
N GLN A 285 28.13 11.24 -11.98
CA GLN A 285 29.49 10.86 -11.56
C GLN A 285 30.27 10.14 -12.67
N GLU A 286 29.61 9.24 -13.39
CA GLU A 286 30.21 8.54 -14.53
C GLU A 286 30.57 9.50 -15.66
N HIS A 287 29.69 10.44 -15.98
CA HIS A 287 29.95 11.49 -16.96
C HIS A 287 31.19 12.32 -16.59
N VAL A 288 31.31 12.75 -15.32
CA VAL A 288 32.49 13.49 -14.84
C VAL A 288 33.77 12.64 -14.96
N LYS A 289 33.71 11.34 -14.65
CA LYS A 289 34.85 10.43 -14.82
C LYS A 289 35.25 10.26 -16.29
N LEU A 290 34.28 10.17 -17.20
CA LEU A 290 34.53 10.08 -18.64
C LEU A 290 35.14 11.36 -19.19
N GLU A 291 34.65 12.53 -18.78
CA GLU A 291 35.23 13.81 -19.20
C GLU A 291 36.68 13.94 -18.73
N SER A 292 36.97 13.58 -17.46
CA SER A 292 38.35 13.59 -16.94
C SER A 292 39.27 12.61 -17.69
N LYS A 293 38.77 11.43 -18.08
CA LYS A 293 39.54 10.49 -18.92
C LYS A 293 39.81 11.07 -20.31
N ARG A 294 38.82 11.74 -20.90
CA ARG A 294 38.94 12.39 -22.21
C ARG A 294 39.99 13.51 -22.18
N GLU A 295 39.95 14.38 -21.16
CA GLU A 295 40.97 15.43 -20.97
C GLU A 295 42.37 14.83 -20.85
N LYS A 296 42.54 13.76 -20.05
CA LYS A 296 43.84 13.07 -19.94
C LYS A 296 44.33 12.51 -21.28
N MET A 297 43.47 11.85 -22.04
CA MET A 297 43.83 11.35 -23.37
C MET A 297 44.22 12.47 -24.34
N GLU A 298 43.55 13.62 -24.28
CA GLU A 298 43.93 14.78 -25.12
C GLU A 298 45.30 15.33 -24.72
N THR A 299 45.60 15.39 -23.41
CA THR A 299 46.95 15.80 -22.95
C THR A 299 48.04 14.82 -23.37
N GLU A 300 47.79 13.50 -23.25
CA GLU A 300 48.73 12.46 -23.71
C GLU A 300 48.96 12.55 -25.22
N LYS A 301 47.89 12.75 -26.00
CA LYS A 301 47.99 12.92 -27.46
C LYS A 301 48.84 14.14 -27.83
N SER A 302 48.62 15.27 -27.17
CA SER A 302 49.41 16.49 -27.40
C SER A 302 50.89 16.27 -27.04
N GLN A 303 51.17 15.53 -25.97
CA GLN A 303 52.54 15.19 -25.58
C GLN A 303 53.21 14.28 -26.62
N ILE A 304 52.51 13.24 -27.11
CA ILE A 304 53.02 12.36 -28.18
C ILE A 304 53.27 13.14 -29.48
N GLU A 305 52.41 14.08 -29.84
CA GLU A 305 52.63 14.95 -31.01
C GLU A 305 53.89 15.79 -30.86
N LYS A 306 54.15 16.33 -29.68
CA LYS A 306 55.38 17.08 -29.38
C LYS A 306 56.63 16.19 -29.46
N GLU A 307 56.60 15.03 -28.82
CA GLU A 307 57.69 14.05 -28.87
C GLU A 307 58.00 13.60 -30.31
N ARG A 308 56.97 13.45 -31.15
CA ARG A 308 57.15 13.15 -32.58
C ARG A 308 57.86 14.26 -33.34
N GLU A 309 57.52 15.52 -33.08
CA GLU A 309 58.20 16.64 -33.75
C GLU A 309 59.65 16.79 -33.26
N ASP A 310 59.89 16.60 -31.96
CA ASP A 310 61.25 16.60 -31.38
C ASP A 310 62.12 15.49 -32.00
N LEU A 311 61.60 14.26 -32.11
CA LEU A 311 62.30 13.15 -32.79
C LEU A 311 62.56 13.41 -34.27
N LYS A 312 61.66 14.13 -34.95
CA LYS A 312 61.83 14.50 -36.35
C LYS A 312 62.96 15.51 -36.52
N VAL A 313 63.04 16.50 -35.63
CA VAL A 313 64.15 17.47 -35.58
C VAL A 313 65.47 16.77 -35.28
N GLU A 314 65.51 15.84 -34.33
CA GLU A 314 66.71 15.06 -34.00
C GLU A 314 67.18 14.24 -35.20
N ARG A 315 66.26 13.53 -35.87
CA ARG A 315 66.56 12.76 -37.09
C ARG A 315 67.14 13.65 -38.18
N ASP A 316 66.57 14.82 -38.42
CA ASP A 316 67.03 15.74 -39.45
C ASP A 316 68.43 16.30 -39.09
N THR A 317 68.69 16.56 -37.81
CA THR A 317 70.00 16.95 -37.29
C THR A 317 71.04 15.86 -37.52
N MET A 318 70.74 14.60 -37.16
CA MET A 318 71.63 13.46 -37.41
C MET A 318 71.91 13.25 -38.90
N LYS A 319 70.95 13.55 -39.78
CA LYS A 319 71.15 13.47 -41.23
C LYS A 319 72.18 14.51 -41.69
N VAL A 320 72.09 15.75 -41.22
CA VAL A 320 73.05 16.81 -41.53
C VAL A 320 74.44 16.46 -41.00
N GLU A 321 74.55 15.96 -39.77
CA GLU A 321 75.83 15.50 -39.21
C GLU A 321 76.45 14.37 -40.03
N ARG A 322 75.64 13.40 -40.48
CA ARG A 322 76.11 12.32 -41.36
C ARG A 322 76.64 12.86 -42.68
N GLU A 323 75.93 13.78 -43.31
CA GLU A 323 76.37 14.41 -44.56
C GLU A 323 77.69 15.17 -44.37
N LYS A 324 77.85 15.88 -43.25
CA LYS A 324 79.11 16.57 -42.89
C LYS A 324 80.26 15.58 -42.66
N MET A 325 80.03 14.48 -41.95
CA MET A 325 81.05 13.45 -41.75
C MET A 325 81.47 12.81 -43.08
N GLU A 326 80.54 12.65 -44.02
CA GLU A 326 80.84 12.11 -45.33
C GLU A 326 81.68 13.07 -46.18
N THR A 327 81.43 14.39 -46.10
CA THR A 327 82.27 15.38 -46.78
C THR A 327 83.67 15.46 -46.17
N GLU A 328 83.79 15.47 -44.83
CA GLU A 328 85.08 15.42 -44.12
C GLU A 328 85.87 14.16 -44.51
N LYS A 329 85.22 12.99 -44.59
CA LYS A 329 85.85 11.75 -45.05
C LYS A 329 86.43 11.87 -46.46
N ARG A 330 85.66 12.41 -47.42
CA ARG A 330 86.12 12.61 -48.80
C ARG A 330 87.31 13.58 -48.87
N GLN A 331 87.31 14.61 -48.02
CA GLN A 331 88.42 15.55 -47.95
C GLN A 331 89.70 14.88 -47.43
N ILE A 332 89.60 14.09 -46.35
CA ILE A 332 90.74 13.31 -45.82
C ILE A 332 91.27 12.30 -46.86
N GLU A 333 90.37 11.65 -47.62
CA GLU A 333 90.77 10.75 -48.71
C GLU A 333 91.56 11.47 -49.79
N LYS A 334 91.16 12.70 -50.16
CA LYS A 334 91.89 13.53 -51.13
C LYS A 334 93.25 13.96 -50.59
N GLU A 335 93.31 14.47 -49.36
CA GLU A 335 94.56 14.86 -48.70
C GLU A 335 95.55 13.68 -48.61
N ARG A 336 95.05 12.46 -48.36
CA ARG A 336 95.89 11.25 -48.38
C ARG A 336 96.47 10.94 -49.76
N GLU A 337 95.70 11.13 -50.84
CA GLU A 337 96.21 10.89 -52.20
C GLU A 337 97.23 11.98 -52.58
N ASP A 338 96.97 13.24 -52.23
CA ASP A 338 97.91 14.35 -52.45
C ASP A 338 99.25 14.11 -51.72
N LEU A 339 99.22 13.70 -50.45
CA LEU A 339 100.42 13.34 -49.67
C LEU A 339 101.17 12.13 -50.25
N LYS A 340 100.45 11.20 -50.88
CA LYS A 340 101.07 10.05 -51.55
C LYS A 340 101.81 10.49 -52.81
N ILE A 341 101.22 11.39 -53.61
CA ILE A 341 101.87 11.99 -54.78
C ILE A 341 103.13 12.78 -54.36
N GLU A 342 103.04 13.60 -53.31
CA GLU A 342 104.18 14.35 -52.78
C GLU A 342 105.32 13.42 -52.34
N ARG A 343 104.99 12.36 -51.60
CA ARG A 343 105.97 11.33 -51.19
C ARG A 343 106.65 10.67 -52.39
N ASP A 344 105.89 10.29 -53.42
CA ASP A 344 106.45 9.64 -54.60
C ASP A 344 107.31 10.62 -55.41
N THR A 345 106.95 11.91 -55.45
CA THR A 345 107.76 12.98 -56.05
C THR A 345 109.08 13.16 -55.31
N MET A 346 109.05 13.21 -53.97
CA MET A 346 110.25 13.29 -53.14
C MET A 346 111.19 12.09 -53.35
N LYS A 347 110.65 10.87 -53.51
CA LYS A 347 111.48 9.70 -53.81
C LYS A 347 112.22 9.84 -55.13
N VAL A 348 111.54 10.33 -56.18
CA VAL A 348 112.16 10.59 -57.48
C VAL A 348 113.24 11.66 -57.37
N GLU A 349 113.01 12.72 -56.61
CA GLU A 349 114.05 13.74 -56.35
C GLU A 349 115.24 13.16 -55.58
N GLN A 350 115.00 12.31 -54.58
CA GLN A 350 116.04 11.63 -53.83
C GLN A 350 116.91 10.73 -54.74
N GLU A 351 116.27 9.94 -55.62
CA GLU A 351 116.98 9.12 -56.61
C GLU A 351 117.82 9.99 -57.56
N LYS A 352 117.28 11.12 -58.05
CA LYS A 352 118.02 12.08 -58.87
C LYS A 352 119.24 12.63 -58.12
N MET A 353 119.08 13.03 -56.86
CA MET A 353 120.19 13.53 -56.05
C MET A 353 121.27 12.47 -55.83
N GLU A 354 120.89 11.20 -55.63
CA GLU A 354 121.83 10.07 -55.55
C GLU A 354 122.60 9.87 -56.85
N THR A 355 121.94 9.95 -58.01
CA THR A 355 122.62 9.86 -59.32
C THR A 355 123.58 11.02 -59.55
N MET A 356 123.19 12.25 -59.24
CA MET A 356 124.08 13.42 -59.30
C MET A 356 125.28 13.27 -58.38
N LYS A 357 125.07 12.81 -57.14
CA LYS A 357 126.16 12.53 -56.20
C LYS A 357 127.14 11.51 -56.77
N SER A 358 126.64 10.44 -57.39
CA SER A 358 127.51 9.43 -58.03
C SER A 358 128.29 10.01 -59.22
N GLN A 359 127.68 10.88 -60.03
CA GLN A 359 128.36 11.57 -61.13
C GLN A 359 129.48 12.49 -60.62
N ILE A 360 129.20 13.30 -59.59
CA ILE A 360 130.20 14.18 -58.97
C ILE A 360 131.38 13.36 -58.42
N GLU A 361 131.13 12.21 -57.79
CA GLU A 361 132.23 11.37 -57.28
C GLU A 361 133.10 10.82 -58.43
N LYS A 362 132.50 10.42 -59.56
CA LYS A 362 133.25 10.00 -60.76
C LYS A 362 134.06 11.15 -61.36
N GLU A 363 133.48 12.34 -61.47
CA GLU A 363 134.20 13.53 -61.96
C GLU A 363 135.38 13.87 -61.04
N ARG A 364 135.19 13.76 -59.72
CA ARG A 364 136.24 13.95 -58.73
C ARG A 364 137.37 12.93 -58.89
N GLU A 365 137.04 11.66 -59.13
CA GLU A 365 138.03 10.60 -59.41
C GLU A 365 138.80 10.88 -60.71
N ILE A 366 138.12 11.32 -61.78
CA ILE A 366 138.78 11.71 -63.05
C ILE A 366 139.73 12.89 -62.82
N LEU A 367 139.30 13.92 -62.10
CA LEU A 367 140.13 15.08 -61.78
C LEU A 367 141.34 14.70 -60.92
N GLN A 368 141.16 13.80 -59.96
CA GLN A 368 142.25 13.28 -59.14
C GLN A 368 143.29 12.54 -59.99
N ASN A 369 142.85 11.64 -60.89
CA ASN A 369 143.74 10.95 -61.82
C ASN A 369 144.45 11.91 -62.79
N ALA A 370 143.75 12.96 -63.25
CA ALA A 370 144.35 13.99 -64.11
C ALA A 370 145.42 14.79 -63.36
N LYS A 371 145.15 15.14 -62.09
CA LYS A 371 146.11 15.80 -61.21
C LYS A 371 147.38 14.96 -61.03
N GLU A 372 147.23 13.67 -60.71
CA GLU A 372 148.37 12.75 -60.56
C GLU A 372 149.20 12.64 -61.85
N LYS A 373 148.56 12.57 -63.03
CA LYS A 373 149.27 12.59 -64.31
C LYS A 373 150.05 13.88 -64.52
N PHE A 374 149.45 15.02 -64.22
CA PHE A 374 150.12 16.33 -64.29
C PHE A 374 151.32 16.41 -63.32
N GLU A 375 151.19 15.87 -62.11
CA GLU A 375 152.30 15.80 -61.15
C GLU A 375 153.47 14.96 -61.69
N VAL A 376 153.19 13.78 -62.27
CA VAL A 376 154.21 12.94 -62.92
C VAL A 376 154.86 13.64 -64.13
N GLU A 377 154.07 14.31 -64.97
CA GLU A 377 154.60 15.06 -66.11
C GLU A 377 155.49 16.22 -65.65
N ASN A 378 155.08 16.94 -64.61
CA ASN A 378 155.86 18.01 -64.01
C ASN A 378 157.18 17.48 -63.41
N GLU A 379 157.15 16.33 -62.74
CA GLU A 379 158.35 15.67 -62.23
C GLU A 379 159.31 15.26 -63.36
N ASN A 380 158.78 14.68 -64.45
CA ASN A 380 159.56 14.36 -65.65
C ASN A 380 160.18 15.61 -66.31
N LEU A 381 159.43 16.70 -66.41
CA LEU A 381 159.94 17.97 -66.94
C LEU A 381 161.05 18.52 -66.04
N ASN A 382 160.90 18.42 -64.72
CA ASN A 382 161.92 18.84 -63.76
C ASN A 382 163.20 17.99 -63.88
N GLN A 383 163.07 16.66 -64.03
CA GLN A 383 164.19 15.77 -64.33
C GLN A 383 164.89 16.12 -65.65
N LYS A 384 164.13 16.50 -66.69
CA LYS A 384 164.70 16.95 -67.96
C LYS A 384 165.43 18.29 -67.82
N SER A 385 164.88 19.23 -67.05
CA SER A 385 165.53 20.52 -66.75
C SER A 385 166.88 20.30 -66.06
N THR A 386 166.90 19.52 -64.98
CA THR A 386 168.14 19.20 -64.24
C THR A 386 169.17 18.48 -65.11
N ARG A 387 168.74 17.59 -66.01
CA ARG A 387 169.64 16.97 -67.00
C ARG A 387 170.25 17.99 -67.96
N LEU A 388 169.44 18.91 -68.50
CA LEU A 388 169.93 19.97 -69.39
C LEU A 388 170.89 20.92 -68.66
N GLU A 389 170.64 21.20 -67.38
CA GLU A 389 171.56 21.97 -66.53
C GLU A 389 172.91 21.26 -66.37
N LEU A 390 172.91 19.95 -66.13
CA LEU A 390 174.15 19.15 -66.09
C LEU A 390 174.88 19.13 -67.44
N GLU A 391 174.15 18.94 -68.55
CA GLU A 391 174.74 18.99 -69.90
C GLU A 391 175.35 20.37 -70.22
N LEU A 392 174.68 21.46 -69.80
CA LEU A 392 175.23 22.82 -69.90
C LEU A 392 176.52 22.98 -69.09
N GLU A 393 176.57 22.44 -67.87
CA GLU A 393 177.76 22.50 -67.03
C GLU A 393 178.92 21.67 -67.60
N GLU A 394 178.63 20.47 -68.14
CA GLU A 394 179.63 19.68 -68.88
C GLU A 394 180.18 20.43 -70.10
N LEU A 395 179.31 21.14 -70.84
CA LEU A 395 179.73 21.96 -71.98
C LEU A 395 180.60 23.13 -71.53
N LYS A 396 180.28 23.80 -70.41
CA LYS A 396 181.17 24.83 -69.84
C LYS A 396 182.54 24.27 -69.49
N ILE A 397 182.61 23.10 -68.82
CA ILE A 397 183.88 22.46 -68.49
C ILE A 397 184.68 22.13 -69.78
N LYS A 398 184.00 21.64 -70.83
CA LYS A 398 184.65 21.40 -72.12
C LYS A 398 185.17 22.70 -72.74
N GLN A 399 184.41 23.78 -72.65
CA GLN A 399 184.81 25.10 -73.13
C GLN A 399 186.04 25.60 -72.36
N GLU A 400 186.04 25.54 -71.03
CA GLU A 400 187.20 25.89 -70.20
C GLU A 400 188.45 25.06 -70.54
N LYS A 401 188.28 23.75 -70.78
CA LYS A 401 189.39 22.89 -71.23
C LYS A 401 189.96 23.32 -72.57
N LEU A 402 189.10 23.68 -73.52
CA LEU A 402 189.50 24.21 -74.83
C LEU A 402 190.23 25.54 -74.67
N ASP A 403 189.74 26.42 -73.80
CA ASP A 403 190.39 27.71 -73.51
C ASP A 403 191.79 27.51 -72.91
N LEU A 404 191.95 26.57 -71.96
CA LEU A 404 193.27 26.18 -71.43
C LEU A 404 194.19 25.58 -72.51
N GLU A 405 193.63 24.88 -73.48
CA GLU A 405 194.40 24.31 -74.59
C GLU A 405 194.85 25.40 -75.58
N ILE A 406 193.98 26.37 -75.87
CA ILE A 406 194.31 27.58 -76.64
C ILE A 406 195.42 28.36 -75.92
N GLU A 407 195.33 28.54 -74.60
CA GLU A 407 196.34 29.22 -73.80
C GLU A 407 197.69 28.48 -73.85
N LYS A 408 197.69 27.14 -73.73
CA LYS A 408 198.90 26.32 -73.93
C LYS A 408 199.49 26.49 -75.33
N PHE A 409 198.66 26.57 -76.37
CA PHE A 409 199.12 26.81 -77.74
C PHE A 409 199.70 28.21 -77.89
N GLN A 410 199.13 29.23 -77.24
CA GLN A 410 199.69 30.58 -77.20
C GLN A 410 201.06 30.62 -76.52
N ILE A 411 201.22 29.98 -75.35
CA ILE A 411 202.52 29.88 -74.68
C ILE A 411 203.56 29.16 -75.54
N LYS A 412 203.16 28.10 -76.26
CA LYS A 412 204.04 27.42 -77.22
C LYS A 412 204.44 28.34 -78.37
N LYS A 413 203.49 29.10 -78.91
CA LYS A 413 203.74 30.07 -79.97
C LYS A 413 204.74 31.14 -79.49
N GLU A 414 204.52 31.73 -78.32
CA GLU A 414 205.44 32.72 -77.72
C GLU A 414 206.83 32.14 -77.48
N ASN A 415 206.95 30.90 -76.99
CA ASN A 415 208.24 30.23 -76.84
C ASN A 415 208.97 30.00 -78.18
N ILE A 416 208.22 29.72 -79.25
CA ILE A 416 208.78 29.57 -80.60
C ILE A 416 209.23 30.94 -81.13
N GLU A 417 208.44 32.00 -80.93
CA GLU A 417 208.79 33.37 -81.30
C GLU A 417 210.05 33.84 -80.55
N ALA A 418 210.14 33.59 -79.24
CA ALA A 418 211.33 33.89 -78.44
C ALA A 418 212.57 33.11 -78.93
N LYS A 419 212.41 31.86 -79.37
CA LYS A 419 213.49 31.10 -80.03
C LYS A 419 213.90 31.70 -81.37
N GLY A 420 212.92 32.18 -82.16
CA GLY A 420 213.16 32.89 -83.40
C GLY A 420 214.00 34.15 -83.19
N GLU A 421 213.61 34.98 -82.22
CA GLU A 421 214.36 36.21 -81.89
C GLU A 421 215.80 35.92 -81.40
N MET A 422 216.01 34.82 -80.69
CA MET A 422 217.33 34.42 -80.21
C MET A 422 218.28 34.07 -81.36
N LEU A 423 217.78 33.31 -82.34
CA LEU A 423 218.51 32.94 -83.55
C LEU A 423 218.83 34.15 -84.42
N ASP A 424 217.91 35.11 -84.53
CA ASP A 424 218.13 36.33 -85.29
C ASP A 424 219.24 37.21 -84.68
N ARG A 425 219.39 37.22 -83.35
CA ARG A 425 220.52 37.91 -82.68
C ARG A 425 221.86 37.21 -82.91
N GLU A 426 221.91 35.89 -82.97
CA GLU A 426 223.15 35.15 -83.29
C GLU A 426 223.61 35.40 -84.73
N LEU A 427 222.66 35.45 -85.68
CA LEU A 427 222.92 35.77 -87.08
C LEU A 427 223.48 37.18 -87.27
N ALA A 428 223.02 38.15 -86.47
CA ALA A 428 223.54 39.52 -86.51
C ALA A 428 224.99 39.63 -86.01
N LYS A 429 225.41 38.79 -85.05
CA LYS A 429 226.79 38.78 -84.52
C LYS A 429 227.81 38.28 -85.55
N LEU A 430 227.47 37.22 -86.28
CA LEU A 430 228.35 36.59 -87.28
C LEU A 430 228.66 37.50 -88.49
N LYS A 431 227.79 38.46 -88.82
CA LYS A 431 228.00 39.41 -89.92
C LYS A 431 229.03 40.50 -89.63
N LEU A 432 229.38 40.75 -88.36
CA LEU A 432 230.34 41.81 -87.98
C LEU A 432 231.80 41.34 -88.00
N GLU A 433 232.09 40.05 -87.80
CA GLU A 433 233.48 39.55 -87.70
C GLU A 433 234.15 39.29 -89.06
N GLY A 434 233.38 39.13 -90.14
CA GLY A 434 233.93 38.87 -91.48
C GLY A 434 234.55 40.09 -92.18
N LEU A 435 234.25 41.31 -91.73
CA LEU A 435 234.70 42.58 -92.35
C LEU A 435 236.10 43.05 -91.90
N ALA A 436 236.75 42.35 -90.95
CA ALA A 436 238.00 42.83 -90.34
C ALA A 436 239.29 42.10 -90.81
N SER A 437 239.24 41.10 -91.70
CA SER A 437 240.38 40.16 -91.86
C SER A 437 241.10 40.07 -93.21
N VAL A 438 240.84 40.89 -94.24
CA VAL A 438 241.64 40.82 -95.50
C VAL A 438 242.06 42.18 -96.08
N GLU A 439 242.06 43.24 -95.26
CA GLU A 439 242.66 44.54 -95.58
C GLU A 439 244.21 44.55 -95.40
N SER A 440 244.88 43.37 -95.38
CA SER A 440 246.28 43.22 -94.96
C SER A 440 247.21 42.42 -95.89
N LEU A 441 247.04 42.43 -97.22
CA LEU A 441 248.09 42.00 -98.18
C LEU A 441 248.01 42.76 -99.53
N LYS A 442 248.21 44.08 -99.46
CA LYS A 442 248.99 44.84 -100.46
C LYS A 442 250.45 44.86 -99.97
N ASP A 443 251.41 44.77 -100.88
CA ASP A 443 252.88 44.87 -100.72
C ASP A 443 253.66 43.55 -100.51
N LEU A 444 253.69 42.71 -101.55
CA LEU A 444 254.90 42.12 -102.17
C LEU A 444 254.57 41.42 -103.49
#